data_AF-A0A921BC29-F1
#
_entry.id   AF-A0A921BC29-F1
#
_cell.length_a   1.000
_cell.length_b   1.000
_cell.length_c   1.000
_cell.angle_alpha   90.00
_cell.angle_beta   90.00
_cell.angle_gamma   90.00
#
_symmetry.space_group_name_H-M   'P 1'
#
loop_
_entity.id
_entity.type
_entity.pdbx_description
1 polymer ?
#
loop_
_entity_poly.entity_id
_entity_poly.type
_entity_poly.pdbx_seq_one_letter_code
_entity_poly.pdbx_strand_id
1 'polypeptide(L)'
;MAVLQKNIHKNYAWLTPLIFISTPTFFSVASSAYVDLQATAYVFLAFYSWKNGCDQKQPGWFFLMTLFAGAAIATKLTTVIILPLAFLGLALHGRTHKNLKQTVSQCLILIFGSLLILSPWLLRNYFFTGNPVAPFFMNIFGGENAMNWDVIRSQMQFQYYSSIGMGHGFLDFLSLPINLTFFSEPHSSNSMVKLESFIYY
;
A
#
# COMPACT_ATOMS: atom_id res chain seq x y z
N MET A 1 7.07 -11.25 36.56
CA MET A 1 6.29 -11.75 35.40
C MET A 1 6.57 -10.99 34.09
N ALA A 2 6.72 -9.66 34.09
CA ALA A 2 7.00 -8.88 32.86
C ALA A 2 8.35 -9.21 32.16
N VAL A 3 9.39 -9.56 32.92
CA VAL A 3 10.72 -9.93 32.35
C VAL A 3 10.67 -11.28 31.62
N LEU A 4 9.83 -12.22 32.09
CA LEU A 4 9.68 -13.53 31.46
C LEU A 4 8.91 -13.44 30.14
N GLN A 5 7.84 -12.63 30.07
CA GLN A 5 7.13 -12.38 28.80
C GLN A 5 8.03 -11.74 27.75
N LYS A 6 8.87 -10.77 28.13
CA LYS A 6 9.79 -10.08 27.20
C LYS A 6 10.84 -11.02 26.59
N ASN A 7 11.28 -12.04 27.34
CA ASN A 7 12.23 -13.05 26.86
C ASN A 7 11.58 -14.14 26.01
N ILE A 8 10.34 -14.55 26.33
CA ILE A 8 9.57 -15.50 25.51
C ILE A 8 9.34 -14.91 24.11
N HIS A 9 8.97 -13.63 24.00
CA HIS A 9 8.80 -12.98 22.69
C HIS A 9 10.10 -12.84 21.88
N LYS A 10 11.26 -12.65 22.53
CA LYS A 10 12.57 -12.62 21.84
C LYS A 10 12.92 -13.95 21.20
N ASN A 11 12.59 -15.06 21.86
CA ASN A 11 12.87 -16.41 21.36
C ASN A 11 12.01 -16.83 20.17
N TYR A 12 10.93 -16.10 19.85
CA TYR A 12 10.08 -16.37 18.68
C TYR A 12 10.17 -15.29 17.60
N ALA A 13 10.95 -14.22 17.82
CA ALA A 13 11.08 -13.14 16.85
C ALA A 13 11.67 -13.59 15.50
N TRP A 14 12.46 -14.68 15.48
CA TRP A 14 12.99 -15.28 14.25
C TRP A 14 11.97 -16.12 13.48
N LEU A 15 10.85 -16.52 14.11
CA LEU A 15 9.79 -17.26 13.42
C LEU A 15 9.04 -16.37 12.41
N THR A 16 8.87 -15.08 12.71
CA THR A 16 8.17 -14.14 11.82
C THR A 16 8.82 -14.04 10.42
N PRO A 17 10.13 -13.76 10.28
CA PRO A 17 10.76 -13.76 8.96
C PRO A 17 10.79 -15.15 8.31
N LEU A 18 10.86 -16.24 9.08
CA LEU A 18 10.80 -17.58 8.51
C LEU A 18 9.44 -17.93 7.90
N ILE A 19 8.34 -17.61 8.60
CA ILE A 19 7.00 -17.81 8.07
C ILE A 19 6.80 -16.97 6.80
N PHE A 20 7.30 -15.73 6.80
CA PHE A 20 7.24 -14.86 5.63
C PHE A 20 8.02 -15.43 4.44
N ILE A 21 9.28 -15.85 4.64
CA ILE A 21 10.11 -16.46 3.59
C ILE A 21 9.52 -17.80 3.13
N SER A 22 8.89 -18.57 4.01
CA SER A 22 8.25 -19.84 3.68
C SER A 22 7.03 -19.67 2.77
N THR A 23 6.53 -18.46 2.55
CA THR A 23 5.37 -18.21 1.69
C THR A 23 5.79 -18.33 0.21
N PRO A 24 5.20 -19.23 -0.60
CA PRO A 24 5.62 -19.44 -1.99
C PRO A 24 5.62 -18.17 -2.85
N THR A 25 4.67 -17.26 -2.60
CA THR A 25 4.57 -15.96 -3.27
C THR A 25 5.83 -15.11 -3.10
N PHE A 26 6.52 -15.22 -1.96
CA PHE A 26 7.76 -14.50 -1.73
C PHE A 26 8.81 -14.88 -2.79
N PHE A 27 9.02 -16.17 -3.05
CA PHE A 27 9.98 -16.64 -4.05
C PHE A 27 9.55 -16.31 -5.49
N SER A 28 8.25 -16.39 -5.79
CA SER A 28 7.71 -16.02 -7.11
C SER A 28 8.00 -14.55 -7.44
N VAL A 29 7.79 -13.65 -6.46
CA VAL A 29 8.07 -12.21 -6.63
C VAL A 29 9.57 -11.92 -6.52
N ALA A 30 10.32 -12.62 -5.65
CA ALA A 30 11.77 -12.41 -5.46
C ALA A 30 12.60 -12.82 -6.67
N SER A 31 12.22 -13.91 -7.33
CA SER A 31 12.86 -14.37 -8.58
C SER A 31 12.50 -13.48 -9.77
N SER A 32 11.43 -12.70 -9.65
CA SER A 32 11.02 -11.72 -10.64
C SER A 32 11.67 -10.36 -10.36
N ALA A 33 11.94 -9.56 -11.39
CA ALA A 33 12.46 -8.19 -11.23
C ALA A 33 11.38 -7.18 -10.74
N TYR A 34 10.44 -7.63 -9.91
CA TYR A 34 9.34 -6.81 -9.39
C TYR A 34 9.78 -5.96 -8.19
N VAL A 35 9.27 -4.73 -8.13
CA VAL A 35 9.56 -3.77 -7.06
C VAL A 35 8.75 -4.04 -5.77
N ASP A 36 7.87 -5.03 -5.79
CA ASP A 36 6.92 -5.33 -4.71
C ASP A 36 7.60 -5.66 -3.38
N LEU A 37 8.66 -6.47 -3.37
CA LEU A 37 9.35 -6.80 -2.12
C LEU A 37 10.02 -5.58 -1.48
N GLN A 38 10.61 -4.70 -2.30
CA GLN A 38 11.21 -3.46 -1.83
C GLN A 38 10.13 -2.54 -1.23
N ALA A 39 9.01 -2.40 -1.93
CA ALA A 39 7.87 -1.62 -1.44
C ALA A 39 7.31 -2.19 -0.12
N THR A 40 7.17 -3.52 -0.01
CA THR A 40 6.75 -4.19 1.22
C THR A 40 7.72 -3.93 2.38
N ALA A 41 9.03 -3.97 2.13
CA ALA A 41 10.04 -3.68 3.15
C ALA A 41 9.92 -2.24 3.68
N TYR A 42 9.72 -1.25 2.79
CA TYR A 42 9.50 0.13 3.22
C TYR A 42 8.20 0.31 4.01
N VAL A 43 7.11 -0.33 3.58
CA VAL A 43 5.84 -0.32 4.34
C VAL A 43 6.04 -0.90 5.74
N PHE A 44 6.75 -2.03 5.86
CA PHE A 44 7.06 -2.64 7.15
C PHE A 44 7.92 -1.73 8.04
N LEU A 45 8.96 -1.10 7.48
CA LEU A 45 9.82 -0.18 8.22
C LEU A 45 9.09 1.08 8.67
N ALA A 46 8.14 1.58 7.87
CA ALA A 46 7.27 2.68 8.28
C ALA A 46 6.42 2.29 9.50
N PHE A 47 5.77 1.11 9.45
CA PHE A 47 5.00 0.59 10.58
C PHE A 47 5.87 0.35 11.83
N TYR A 48 7.06 -0.24 11.66
CA TYR A 48 8.01 -0.47 12.74
C TYR A 48 8.44 0.85 13.40
N SER A 49 8.71 1.87 12.59
CA SER A 49 9.05 3.21 13.07
C SER A 49 7.89 3.85 13.82
N TRP A 50 6.65 3.73 13.33
CA TRP A 50 5.46 4.18 14.06
C TRP A 50 5.35 3.51 15.43
N LYS A 51 5.48 2.17 15.50
CA LYS A 51 5.40 1.41 16.75
C LYS A 51 6.48 1.86 17.75
N ASN A 52 7.71 2.01 17.30
CA ASN A 52 8.80 2.49 18.14
C ASN A 52 8.62 3.94 18.58
N GLY A 53 8.07 4.81 17.72
CA GLY A 53 7.74 6.19 18.05
C GLY A 53 6.69 6.27 19.16
N CYS A 54 5.69 5.38 19.13
CA CYS A 54 4.68 5.25 20.18
C CYS A 54 5.29 4.79 21.50
N ASP A 55 6.19 3.79 21.48
CA ASP A 55 6.74 3.19 22.71
C ASP A 55 7.84 4.05 23.36
N GLN A 56 8.75 4.60 22.55
CA GLN A 56 9.96 5.30 23.03
C GLN A 56 9.77 6.81 23.18
N LYS A 57 8.64 7.38 22.71
CA LYS A 57 8.32 8.82 22.72
C LYS A 57 9.37 9.72 22.09
N GLN A 58 10.25 9.18 21.24
CA GLN A 58 11.26 9.95 20.52
C GLN A 58 10.70 10.43 19.18
N PRO A 59 10.80 11.74 18.85
CA PRO A 59 10.21 12.28 17.63
C PRO A 59 10.90 11.77 16.35
N GLY A 60 12.18 11.35 16.44
CA GLY A 60 12.96 10.83 15.30
C GLY A 60 12.30 9.66 14.60
N TRP A 61 11.60 8.79 15.33
CA TRP A 61 10.89 7.64 14.76
C TRP A 61 9.75 8.04 13.81
N PHE A 62 9.09 9.18 14.03
CA PHE A 62 8.04 9.66 13.12
C PHE A 62 8.62 10.27 11.83
N PHE A 63 9.86 10.80 11.88
CA PHE A 63 10.60 11.17 10.68
C PHE A 63 11.00 9.94 9.87
N LEU A 64 11.48 8.88 10.53
CA LEU A 64 11.76 7.60 9.86
C LEU A 64 10.48 7.00 9.23
N MET A 65 9.36 7.05 9.96
CA MET A 65 8.07 6.61 9.43
C MET A 65 7.72 7.36 8.14
N THR A 66 7.89 8.69 8.13
CA THR A 66 7.66 9.53 6.95
C THR A 66 8.60 9.18 5.79
N LEU A 67 9.90 8.99 6.08
CA LEU A 67 10.90 8.63 5.09
C LEU A 67 10.55 7.31 4.40
N PHE A 68 10.23 6.28 5.17
CA PHE A 68 9.88 4.98 4.62
C PHE A 68 8.51 4.98 3.91
N ALA A 69 7.54 5.73 4.40
CA ALA A 69 6.26 5.91 3.69
C ALA A 69 6.47 6.59 2.33
N GLY A 70 7.24 7.68 2.27
CA GLY A 70 7.59 8.35 1.03
C GLY A 70 8.36 7.44 0.07
N ALA A 71 9.34 6.68 0.57
CA ALA A 71 10.11 5.73 -0.23
C ALA A 71 9.24 4.60 -0.81
N ALA A 72 8.27 4.08 -0.05
CA ALA A 72 7.31 3.10 -0.56
C ALA A 72 6.53 3.66 -1.75
N ILE A 73 5.95 4.87 -1.60
CA ILE A 73 5.14 5.51 -2.64
C ILE A 73 5.98 5.84 -3.89
N ALA A 74 7.22 6.29 -3.69
CA ALA A 74 8.15 6.54 -4.78
C ALA A 74 8.55 5.26 -5.54
N THR A 75 8.57 4.11 -4.85
CA THR A 75 8.85 2.81 -5.46
C THR A 75 7.66 2.30 -6.28
N LYS A 76 6.44 2.45 -5.75
CA LYS A 76 5.21 2.01 -6.41
C LYS A 76 4.04 2.90 -6.00
N LEU A 77 3.52 3.70 -6.93
CA LEU A 77 2.46 4.68 -6.65
C LEU A 77 1.22 4.06 -5.98
N THR A 78 0.92 2.77 -6.22
CA THR A 78 -0.20 2.07 -5.59
C THR A 78 -0.06 1.92 -4.08
N THR A 79 1.14 2.05 -3.51
CA THR A 79 1.33 2.01 -2.05
C THR A 79 0.95 3.33 -1.37
N VAL A 80 0.41 4.32 -2.09
CA VAL A 80 -0.15 5.55 -1.52
C VAL A 80 -1.17 5.30 -0.40
N ILE A 81 -1.80 4.12 -0.39
CA ILE A 81 -2.67 3.64 0.70
C ILE A 81 -2.00 3.64 2.08
N ILE A 82 -0.65 3.67 2.16
CA ILE A 82 0.05 3.81 3.43
C ILE A 82 -0.20 5.17 4.10
N LEU A 83 -0.46 6.24 3.35
CA LEU A 83 -0.68 7.58 3.91
C LEU A 83 -1.91 7.65 4.82
N PRO A 84 -3.12 7.22 4.41
CA PRO A 84 -4.28 7.23 5.31
C PRO A 84 -4.07 6.30 6.52
N LEU A 85 -3.40 5.16 6.36
CA LEU A 85 -3.08 4.25 7.47
C LEU A 85 -2.12 4.90 8.49
N ALA A 86 -1.05 5.53 8.01
CA ALA A 86 -0.09 6.24 8.84
C ALA A 86 -0.73 7.46 9.51
N PHE A 87 -1.60 8.18 8.80
CA PHE A 87 -2.38 9.28 9.36
C PHE A 87 -3.31 8.81 10.49
N LEU A 88 -4.02 7.70 10.31
CA LEU A 88 -4.83 7.09 11.36
C LEU A 88 -3.97 6.67 12.56
N GLY A 89 -2.80 6.07 12.32
CA GLY A 89 -1.85 5.70 13.37
C GLY A 89 -1.37 6.91 14.19
N LEU A 90 -1.09 8.04 13.54
CA LEU A 90 -0.73 9.30 14.21
C LEU A 90 -1.92 9.89 14.97
N ALA A 91 -3.12 9.90 14.38
CA ALA A 91 -4.32 10.44 15.00
C ALA A 91 -4.73 9.67 16.28
N LEU A 92 -4.63 8.34 16.25
CA LEU A 92 -4.86 7.49 17.42
C LEU A 92 -3.85 7.78 18.53
N HIS A 93 -2.56 7.85 18.20
CA HIS A 93 -1.51 8.18 19.16
C HIS A 93 -1.70 9.59 19.77
N GLY A 94 -2.05 10.57 18.93
CA GLY A 94 -2.30 11.95 19.33
C GLY A 94 -3.47 12.12 20.31
N ARG A 95 -4.56 11.35 20.11
CA ARG A 95 -5.71 11.33 21.03
C ARG A 95 -5.32 10.82 22.41
N THR A 96 -4.52 9.76 22.48
CA THR A 96 -4.08 9.17 23.76
C THR A 96 -3.23 10.12 24.58
N HIS A 97 -2.39 10.94 23.93
CA HIS A 97 -1.47 11.85 24.61
C HIS A 97 -1.97 13.30 24.72
N LYS A 98 -3.18 13.60 24.23
CA LYS A 98 -3.82 14.94 24.23
C LYS A 98 -2.94 16.07 23.65
N ASN A 99 -1.97 15.73 22.80
CA ASN A 99 -1.05 16.72 22.22
C ASN A 99 -1.38 16.97 20.75
N LEU A 100 -2.43 17.77 20.51
CA LEU A 100 -2.94 18.05 19.17
C LEU A 100 -1.90 18.76 18.29
N LYS A 101 -1.16 19.72 18.84
CA LYS A 101 -0.16 20.49 18.08
C LYS A 101 0.95 19.59 17.53
N GLN A 102 1.46 18.68 18.35
CA GLN A 102 2.48 17.72 17.92
C GLN A 102 1.93 16.76 16.86
N THR A 103 0.71 16.27 17.04
CA THR A 103 0.05 15.36 16.08
C THR A 103 -0.14 16.03 14.73
N VAL A 104 -0.64 17.27 14.70
CA VAL A 104 -0.79 18.06 13.47
C VAL A 104 0.55 18.27 12.79
N SER A 105 1.59 18.64 13.56
CA SER A 105 2.95 18.78 13.01
C SER A 105 3.47 17.48 12.38
N GLN A 106 3.27 16.33 13.04
CA GLN A 106 3.66 15.03 12.50
C GLN A 106 2.88 14.65 11.24
N CYS A 107 1.58 14.94 11.17
CA CYS A 107 0.78 14.73 9.97
C CYS A 107 1.24 15.60 8.80
N LEU A 108 1.58 16.88 9.06
CA LEU A 108 2.12 17.77 8.04
C LEU A 108 3.48 17.27 7.54
N ILE A 109 4.36 16.85 8.46
CA ILE A 109 5.66 16.25 8.10
C ILE A 109 5.44 15.01 7.25
N LEU A 110 4.49 14.14 7.60
CA LEU A 110 4.17 12.94 6.83
C LEU A 110 3.77 13.29 5.39
N ILE A 111 2.84 14.22 5.21
CA ILE A 111 2.32 14.61 3.89
C ILE A 111 3.41 15.30 3.07
N PHE A 112 3.99 16.38 3.58
CA PHE A 112 4.98 17.17 2.85
C PHE A 112 6.29 16.42 2.66
N GLY A 113 6.73 15.65 3.65
CA GLY A 113 7.93 14.81 3.55
C GLY A 113 7.78 13.72 2.51
N SER A 114 6.62 13.03 2.48
CA SER A 114 6.35 12.02 1.45
C SER A 114 6.26 12.64 0.05
N LEU A 115 5.61 13.80 -0.08
CA LEU A 115 5.56 14.55 -1.35
C LEU A 115 6.95 14.99 -1.81
N LEU A 116 7.80 15.44 -0.89
CA LEU A 116 9.17 15.85 -1.21
C LEU A 116 9.99 14.67 -1.77
N ILE A 117 9.89 13.49 -1.14
CA ILE A 117 10.57 12.27 -1.59
C ILE A 117 10.02 11.81 -2.95
N LEU A 118 8.71 11.95 -3.17
CA LEU A 118 8.06 11.58 -4.42
C LEU A 118 8.31 12.59 -5.55
N SER A 119 8.59 13.85 -5.21
CA SER A 119 8.68 14.96 -6.16
C SER A 119 9.65 14.76 -7.33
N PRO A 120 10.85 14.14 -7.19
CA PRO A 120 11.75 13.96 -8.33
C PRO A 120 11.12 13.10 -9.42
N TRP A 121 10.33 12.09 -9.03
CA TRP A 121 9.63 11.21 -9.97
C TRP A 121 8.45 11.91 -10.63
N LEU A 122 7.66 12.69 -9.88
CA LEU A 122 6.54 13.45 -10.45
C LEU A 122 7.03 14.51 -11.43
N LEU A 123 8.10 15.23 -11.08
CA LEU A 123 8.72 16.22 -11.95
C LEU A 123 9.27 15.57 -13.22
N ARG A 124 10.00 14.46 -13.08
CA ARG A 124 10.46 13.67 -14.23
C ARG A 124 9.28 13.30 -15.13
N ASN A 125 8.24 12.68 -14.58
CA ASN A 125 7.08 12.25 -15.35
C ASN A 125 6.40 13.43 -16.06
N TYR A 126 6.29 14.58 -15.39
CA TYR A 126 5.73 15.79 -15.99
C TYR A 126 6.58 16.30 -17.16
N PHE A 127 7.91 16.39 -17.02
CA PHE A 127 8.77 16.86 -18.11
C PHE A 127 8.81 15.92 -19.31
N PHE A 128 8.74 14.61 -19.09
CA PHE A 128 8.81 13.62 -20.17
C PHE A 128 7.47 13.33 -20.82
N THR A 129 6.37 13.36 -20.06
CA THR A 129 5.06 12.91 -20.55
C THR A 129 3.98 14.00 -20.49
N GLY A 130 4.23 15.14 -19.85
CA GLY A 130 3.21 16.14 -19.54
C GLY A 130 2.29 15.76 -18.36
N ASN A 131 2.34 14.51 -17.90
CA ASN A 131 1.52 13.99 -16.80
C ASN A 131 2.40 13.54 -15.62
N PRO A 132 2.25 14.12 -14.41
CA PRO A 132 3.11 13.80 -13.26
C PRO A 132 2.91 12.36 -12.73
N VAL A 133 1.76 11.75 -12.99
CA VAL A 133 1.37 10.42 -12.49
C VAL A 133 1.09 9.44 -13.63
N ALA A 134 1.73 9.65 -14.79
CA ALA A 134 1.58 8.80 -15.97
C ALA A 134 1.79 7.29 -15.65
N PRO A 135 0.99 6.36 -16.24
CA PRO A 135 -0.11 6.58 -17.18
C PRO A 135 -1.49 6.79 -16.51
N PHE A 136 -1.55 7.11 -15.21
CA PHE A 136 -2.83 7.31 -14.51
C PHE A 136 -3.43 8.69 -14.80
N PHE A 137 -4.75 8.80 -14.62
CA PHE A 137 -5.49 10.08 -14.69
C PHE A 137 -5.25 10.90 -15.97
N MET A 138 -5.07 10.23 -17.12
CA MET A 138 -4.78 10.90 -18.38
C MET A 138 -5.89 11.86 -18.84
N ASN A 139 -7.15 11.60 -18.48
CA ASN A 139 -8.26 12.53 -18.74
C ASN A 139 -8.10 13.89 -18.04
N ILE A 140 -7.29 13.96 -16.98
CA ILE A 140 -7.10 15.15 -16.16
C ILE A 140 -5.77 15.83 -16.51
N PHE A 141 -4.68 15.07 -16.57
CA PHE A 141 -3.33 15.60 -16.77
C PHE A 141 -2.83 15.51 -18.22
N GLY A 142 -3.53 14.78 -19.10
CA GLY A 142 -3.12 14.55 -20.48
C GLY A 142 -1.92 13.61 -20.61
N GLY A 143 -1.09 13.87 -21.62
CA GLY A 143 0.18 13.19 -21.89
C GLY A 143 0.17 12.19 -23.04
N GLU A 144 -0.95 12.06 -23.74
CA GLU A 144 -1.13 11.18 -24.90
C GLU A 144 -0.25 11.53 -26.11
N ASN A 145 0.13 12.80 -26.27
CA ASN A 145 0.98 13.25 -27.38
C ASN A 145 2.47 13.01 -27.12
N ALA A 146 2.87 12.90 -25.84
CA ALA A 146 4.27 12.77 -25.44
C ALA A 146 4.68 11.31 -25.18
N MET A 147 3.71 10.40 -25.06
CA MET A 147 3.91 8.99 -24.79
C MET A 147 3.14 8.16 -25.82
N ASN A 148 3.67 7.01 -26.27
CA ASN A 148 2.92 6.07 -27.12
C ASN A 148 1.86 5.30 -26.31
N TRP A 149 1.02 6.05 -25.62
CA TRP A 149 0.03 5.58 -24.68
C TRP A 149 -1.10 6.61 -24.60
N ASP A 150 -2.29 6.22 -25.04
CA ASP A 150 -3.46 7.08 -25.13
C ASP A 150 -4.49 6.76 -24.04
N VAL A 151 -5.51 7.62 -23.93
CA VAL A 151 -6.61 7.45 -22.99
C VAL A 151 -7.30 6.10 -23.15
N ILE A 152 -7.49 5.61 -24.39
CA ILE A 152 -8.15 4.33 -24.66
C ILE A 152 -7.34 3.16 -24.09
N ARG A 153 -6.01 3.13 -24.29
CA ARG A 153 -5.15 2.11 -23.66
C ARG A 153 -5.17 2.19 -22.14
N SER A 154 -5.18 3.39 -21.56
CA SER A 154 -5.33 3.56 -20.10
C SER A 154 -6.66 2.99 -19.59
N GLN A 155 -7.76 3.21 -20.31
CA GLN A 155 -9.08 2.66 -19.95
C GLN A 155 -9.12 1.14 -20.07
N MET A 156 -8.57 0.57 -21.14
CA MET A 156 -8.46 -0.88 -21.31
C MET A 156 -7.63 -1.53 -20.21
N GLN A 157 -6.53 -0.89 -19.80
CA GLN A 157 -5.71 -1.37 -18.69
C GLN A 157 -6.49 -1.34 -17.36
N PHE A 158 -7.24 -0.27 -17.09
CA PHE A 158 -8.09 -0.21 -15.90
C PHE A 158 -9.18 -1.29 -15.91
N GLN A 159 -9.81 -1.52 -17.07
CA GLN A 159 -10.80 -2.58 -17.24
C GLN A 159 -10.18 -3.97 -17.00
N TYR A 160 -9.00 -4.24 -17.53
CA TYR A 160 -8.27 -5.47 -17.28
C TYR A 160 -8.00 -5.66 -15.79
N TYR A 161 -7.50 -4.65 -15.08
CA TYR A 161 -7.30 -4.76 -13.62
C TYR A 161 -8.61 -4.96 -12.87
N SER A 162 -9.72 -4.36 -13.32
CA SER A 162 -11.04 -4.56 -12.72
C SER A 162 -11.63 -5.95 -12.98
N SER A 163 -11.19 -6.65 -14.03
CA SER A 163 -11.61 -8.03 -14.31
C SER A 163 -10.93 -9.08 -13.44
N ILE A 164 -9.81 -8.72 -12.78
CA ILE A 164 -9.05 -9.62 -11.93
C ILE A 164 -9.52 -9.46 -10.47
N GLY A 165 -9.67 -10.58 -9.75
CA GLY A 165 -10.01 -10.61 -8.33
C GLY A 165 -11.48 -10.94 -8.04
N MET A 166 -11.89 -10.77 -6.78
CA MET A 166 -13.20 -11.21 -6.26
C MET A 166 -14.10 -10.01 -5.92
N GLY A 167 -14.21 -9.06 -6.86
CA GLY A 167 -14.98 -7.83 -6.67
C GLY A 167 -14.16 -6.63 -6.18
N HIS A 168 -14.72 -5.44 -6.34
CA HIS A 168 -14.06 -4.15 -6.11
C HIS A 168 -14.89 -3.20 -5.23
N GLY A 169 -16.04 -3.66 -4.73
CA GLY A 169 -16.91 -2.91 -3.82
C GLY A 169 -16.47 -2.99 -2.36
N PHE A 170 -17.00 -2.09 -1.54
CA PHE A 170 -16.75 -2.10 -0.09
C PHE A 170 -17.24 -3.39 0.60
N LEU A 171 -18.39 -3.92 0.16
CA LEU A 171 -18.92 -5.20 0.66
C LEU A 171 -18.08 -6.39 0.20
N ASP A 172 -17.55 -6.34 -1.02
CA ASP A 172 -16.62 -7.34 -1.53
C ASP A 172 -15.36 -7.38 -0.67
N PHE A 173 -14.83 -6.20 -0.31
CA PHE A 173 -13.69 -6.08 0.59
C PHE A 173 -13.92 -6.73 1.97
N LEU A 174 -15.10 -6.54 2.56
CA LEU A 174 -15.43 -7.16 3.86
C LEU A 174 -15.64 -8.68 3.76
N SER A 175 -16.13 -9.16 2.60
CA SER A 175 -16.33 -10.59 2.35
C SER A 175 -15.09 -11.31 1.79
N LEU A 176 -14.01 -10.58 1.47
CA LEU A 176 -12.76 -11.13 0.95
C LEU A 176 -12.23 -12.34 1.75
N PRO A 177 -12.21 -12.35 3.10
CA PRO A 177 -11.70 -13.51 3.84
C PRO A 177 -12.49 -14.79 3.54
N ILE A 178 -13.82 -14.69 3.43
CA ILE A 178 -14.70 -15.81 3.11
C ILE A 178 -14.53 -16.20 1.64
N ASN A 179 -14.51 -15.22 0.74
CA ASN A 179 -14.36 -15.46 -0.70
C ASN A 179 -13.03 -16.12 -1.04
N LEU A 180 -11.93 -15.70 -0.41
CA LEU A 180 -10.61 -16.31 -0.60
C LEU A 180 -10.52 -17.73 -0.02
N THR A 181 -11.23 -18.00 1.07
CA THR A 181 -11.16 -19.32 1.73
C THR A 181 -12.04 -20.36 1.03
N PHE A 182 -13.24 -19.97 0.62
CA PHE A 182 -14.25 -20.91 0.09
C PHE A 182 -14.45 -20.83 -1.43
N PHE A 183 -14.05 -19.74 -2.08
CA PHE A 183 -14.34 -19.45 -3.48
C PHE A 183 -13.10 -19.01 -4.28
N SER A 184 -11.90 -19.48 -3.88
CA SER A 184 -10.62 -19.19 -4.53
C SER A 184 -10.42 -19.94 -5.85
N GLU A 185 -11.20 -19.57 -6.86
CA GLU A 185 -10.93 -19.99 -8.23
C GLU A 185 -10.10 -18.94 -8.99
N PRO A 186 -9.16 -19.35 -9.86
CA PRO A 186 -8.28 -18.44 -10.60
C PRO A 186 -9.01 -17.45 -11.53
N HIS A 187 -10.27 -17.74 -11.91
CA HIS A 187 -11.07 -17.00 -12.89
C HIS A 187 -12.57 -16.91 -12.52
N SER A 188 -12.94 -16.87 -11.23
CA SER A 188 -14.34 -16.63 -10.85
C SER A 188 -14.70 -15.15 -10.93
N SER A 189 -14.78 -14.61 -12.14
CA SER A 189 -15.54 -13.37 -12.34
C SER A 189 -17.00 -13.68 -12.00
N ASN A 190 -17.49 -13.15 -10.89
CA ASN A 190 -18.89 -13.27 -10.44
C ASN A 190 -19.94 -12.81 -11.48
N SER A 191 -19.52 -12.26 -12.62
CA SER A 191 -20.36 -11.99 -13.78
C SER A 191 -20.79 -13.24 -14.56
N MET A 192 -20.01 -14.33 -14.57
CA MET A 192 -20.41 -15.57 -15.27
C MET A 192 -21.33 -16.46 -14.42
N VAL A 193 -21.12 -16.52 -13.10
CA VAL A 193 -21.96 -17.35 -12.20
C VAL A 193 -23.38 -16.78 -12.04
N LYS A 194 -23.56 -15.45 -12.18
CA LYS A 194 -24.90 -14.82 -12.19
C LYS A 194 -25.70 -15.07 -13.48
N LEU A 195 -25.05 -15.43 -14.59
CA LEU A 195 -25.75 -15.75 -15.84
C LEU A 195 -26.19 -17.22 -15.86
N GLU A 196 -25.42 -18.15 -15.32
CA GLU A 196 -25.84 -19.56 -15.24
C GLU A 196 -26.99 -19.80 -14.27
N SER A 197 -27.13 -18.97 -13.23
CA SER A 197 -28.25 -19.03 -12.29
C SER A 197 -29.56 -18.42 -12.83
N PHE A 198 -29.54 -17.76 -13.98
CA PHE A 198 -30.72 -17.22 -14.66
C PHE A 198 -31.20 -18.09 -15.86
N ILE A 199 -30.43 -19.10 -16.26
CA ILE A 199 -30.78 -20.00 -17.37
C ILE A 199 -31.53 -21.26 -16.87
N TYR A 200 -31.59 -21.46 -15.56
CA TYR A 200 -32.30 -22.56 -14.92
C TYR A 200 -33.39 -22.08 -13.95
N TYR A 201 -34.27 -21.16 -14.37
CA TYR A 201 -35.63 -21.01 -13.81
C TYR A 201 -36.57 -20.38 -14.84
#